data_AF-A0A352FAH8-F1
#
_entry.id   AF-A0A352FAH8-F1
#
_cell.length_a   1.000
_cell.length_b   1.000
_cell.length_c   1.000
_cell.angle_alpha   90.00
_cell.angle_beta   90.00
_cell.angle_gamma   90.00
#
_symmetry.space_group_name_H-M   'P 1'
#
loop_
_entity.id
_entity.type
_entity.pdbx_description
1 polymer ?
#
loop_
_entity_poly.entity_id
_entity_poly.type
_entity_poly.pdbx_seq_one_letter_code
_entity_poly.pdbx_strand_id
1 'polypeptide(L)'
;MKTCPKCGIEHESGYSECPLCHNRFVDETDPIPERKSAITGLEKPLTRKETVNLFWELSGVLHFSSLIMIFFIDLIINKLPGWSWYAISGLTASFIYITLIVFTARKPVIFLSGILLNTCALLFTLDMLNGTLTWFVVPALPLAVFLILFIAMIILFSKLTLHKGLNIIAAVSVGIAAYIIVIDVCISWIEHRTFSPTWSIVVASAILPFALFLLYFHYRLKRGTSLRKFFHL
;
A
#
# COMPACT_ATOMS: atom_id res chain seq x y z
N MET A 1 -12.79 -17.21 -51.81
CA MET A 1 -13.55 -16.25 -50.99
C MET A 1 -12.64 -15.11 -50.62
N LYS A 2 -13.09 -13.85 -50.71
CA LYS A 2 -12.31 -12.66 -50.36
C LYS A 2 -13.02 -11.92 -49.22
N THR A 3 -12.33 -11.67 -48.11
CA THR A 3 -12.86 -10.90 -46.98
C THR A 3 -12.48 -9.44 -47.13
N CYS A 4 -13.43 -8.52 -46.96
CA CYS A 4 -13.14 -7.08 -47.09
C CYS A 4 -12.33 -6.58 -45.88
N PRO A 5 -11.17 -5.93 -46.07
CA PRO A 5 -10.37 -5.42 -44.96
C PRO A 5 -11.01 -4.23 -44.23
N LYS A 6 -12.03 -3.60 -44.84
CA LYS A 6 -12.73 -2.44 -44.27
C LYS A 6 -13.97 -2.82 -43.46
N CYS A 7 -14.79 -3.76 -43.95
CA CYS A 7 -16.04 -4.14 -43.29
C CYS A 7 -16.04 -5.58 -42.72
N GLY A 8 -15.04 -6.41 -43.03
CA GLY A 8 -14.90 -7.76 -42.47
C GLY A 8 -15.87 -8.81 -43.03
N ILE A 9 -16.67 -8.49 -44.04
CA ILE A 9 -17.63 -9.41 -44.66
C ILE A 9 -16.95 -10.25 -45.74
N GLU A 10 -17.30 -11.53 -45.78
CA GLU A 10 -16.81 -12.50 -46.76
C GLU A 10 -17.66 -12.45 -48.04
N HIS A 11 -16.99 -12.35 -49.18
CA HIS A 11 -17.63 -12.38 -50.49
C HIS A 11 -17.08 -13.53 -51.34
N GLU A 12 -17.92 -14.03 -52.24
CA GLU A 12 -17.51 -15.01 -53.24
C GLU A 12 -16.45 -14.44 -54.18
N SER A 13 -15.54 -15.30 -54.64
CA SER A 13 -14.46 -14.91 -55.55
C SER A 13 -15.02 -14.55 -56.92
N GLY A 14 -15.00 -13.26 -57.26
CA GLY A 14 -15.56 -12.70 -58.49
C GLY A 14 -15.90 -11.22 -58.40
N TYR A 15 -16.03 -10.69 -57.17
CA TYR A 15 -16.24 -9.26 -56.93
C TYR A 15 -14.92 -8.47 -56.96
N SER A 16 -14.85 -7.44 -57.80
CA SER A 16 -13.74 -6.48 -57.85
C SER A 16 -13.86 -5.36 -56.81
N GLU A 17 -15.08 -5.14 -56.29
CA GLU A 17 -15.39 -4.12 -55.29
C GLU A 17 -16.45 -4.63 -54.30
N CYS A 18 -16.33 -4.22 -53.03
CA CYS A 18 -17.32 -4.55 -52.01
C CYS A 18 -18.61 -3.75 -52.23
N PRO A 19 -19.78 -4.39 -52.45
CA PRO A 19 -21.04 -3.67 -52.73
C PRO A 19 -21.58 -2.86 -51.55
N LEU A 20 -21.12 -3.14 -50.32
CA LEU A 20 -21.58 -2.47 -49.10
C LEU A 20 -20.79 -1.20 -48.77
N CYS A 21 -19.47 -1.23 -48.96
CA CYS A 21 -18.59 -0.13 -48.54
C CYS A 21 -17.75 0.46 -49.67
N HIS A 22 -17.96 -0.01 -50.90
CA HIS A 22 -17.29 0.41 -52.14
C HIS A 22 -15.76 0.31 -52.08
N ASN A 23 -15.25 -0.55 -51.20
CA ASN A 23 -13.81 -0.78 -51.08
C ASN A 23 -13.37 -1.75 -52.18
N ARG A 24 -12.45 -1.31 -53.05
CA ARG A 24 -11.84 -2.16 -54.09
C ARG A 24 -10.98 -3.23 -53.45
N PHE A 25 -11.12 -4.46 -53.94
CA PHE A 25 -10.23 -5.55 -53.56
C PHE A 25 -8.95 -5.40 -54.41
N VAL A 26 -7.85 -5.05 -53.76
CA VAL A 26 -6.53 -4.97 -54.41
C VAL A 26 -6.01 -6.39 -54.56
N ASP A 27 -5.69 -6.82 -55.79
CA ASP A 27 -5.06 -8.12 -56.04
C ASP A 27 -3.58 -8.09 -55.63
N GLU A 28 -3.06 -9.24 -55.17
CA GLU A 28 -1.74 -9.41 -54.53
C GLU A 28 -0.52 -9.06 -55.41
N THR A 29 -0.72 -8.58 -56.64
CA THR A 29 0.36 -8.15 -57.54
C THR A 29 0.75 -6.68 -57.42
N ASP A 30 0.01 -5.87 -56.66
CA ASP A 30 0.42 -4.49 -56.36
C ASP A 30 1.31 -4.45 -55.10
N PRO A 31 2.49 -3.77 -55.14
CA PRO A 31 3.35 -3.65 -53.98
C PRO A 31 2.60 -2.91 -52.88
N ILE A 32 2.27 -3.65 -51.82
CA ILE A 32 1.57 -3.13 -50.65
C ILE A 32 2.42 -1.98 -50.08
N PRO A 33 1.97 -0.71 -50.11
CA PRO A 33 2.65 0.32 -49.35
C PRO A 33 2.57 -0.10 -47.89
N GLU A 34 3.73 -0.11 -47.23
CA GLU A 34 3.92 -0.49 -45.83
C GLU A 34 3.10 0.44 -44.93
N ARG A 35 1.80 0.19 -44.89
CA ARG A 35 0.84 0.95 -44.12
C ARG A 35 1.02 0.46 -42.70
N LYS A 36 1.92 1.12 -41.96
CA LYS A 36 2.00 1.04 -40.49
C LYS A 36 0.57 0.97 -39.99
N SER A 37 0.19 -0.21 -39.53
CA SER A 37 -1.12 -0.46 -38.98
C SER A 37 -1.22 0.42 -37.74
N ALA A 38 -1.86 1.58 -37.90
CA ALA A 38 -2.41 2.37 -36.81
C ALA A 38 -3.62 1.64 -36.20
N ILE A 39 -3.44 0.34 -35.95
CA ILE A 39 -4.39 -0.49 -35.23
C ILE A 39 -4.02 -0.31 -33.76
N THR A 40 -4.74 0.64 -33.15
CA THR A 40 -5.12 0.70 -31.74
C THR A 40 -4.00 0.75 -30.71
N GLY A 41 -4.01 1.80 -29.88
CA GLY A 41 -3.16 1.94 -28.72
C GLY A 41 -3.24 0.74 -27.79
N LEU A 42 -2.34 -0.22 -27.99
CA LEU A 42 -1.84 -1.09 -26.94
C LEU A 42 -1.16 -0.17 -25.94
N GLU A 43 -1.95 0.32 -24.97
CA GLU A 43 -1.44 1.03 -23.80
C GLU A 43 -0.29 0.20 -23.24
N LYS A 44 0.93 0.74 -23.34
CA LYS A 44 2.08 0.11 -22.72
C LYS A 44 1.76 -0.06 -21.25
N PRO A 45 1.94 -1.27 -20.67
CA PRO A 45 1.73 -1.44 -19.24
C PRO A 45 2.66 -0.48 -18.50
N LEU A 46 2.07 0.31 -17.58
CA LEU A 46 2.82 1.29 -16.80
C LEU A 46 3.99 0.60 -16.10
N THR A 47 5.14 1.26 -16.07
CA THR A 47 6.27 0.79 -15.27
C THR A 47 5.90 0.82 -13.78
N ARG A 48 6.58 0.00 -12.98
CA ARG A 48 6.40 0.01 -11.51
C ARG A 48 6.58 1.41 -10.90
N LYS A 49 7.52 2.20 -11.45
CA LYS A 49 7.78 3.57 -10.98
C LYS A 49 6.62 4.50 -11.33
N GLU A 50 6.12 4.44 -12.56
CA GLU A 50 4.96 5.23 -13.00
C GLU A 50 3.71 4.86 -12.21
N THR A 51 3.47 3.58 -11.96
CA THR A 51 2.33 3.11 -11.16
C THR A 51 2.38 3.65 -9.73
N VAL A 52 3.55 3.62 -9.10
CA VAL A 52 3.73 4.14 -7.72
C VAL A 52 3.60 5.67 -7.68
N ASN A 53 4.12 6.37 -8.68
CA ASN A 53 3.96 7.83 -8.79
C ASN A 53 2.49 8.21 -9.00
N LEU A 54 1.79 7.52 -9.90
CA LEU A 54 0.37 7.71 -10.14
C LEU A 54 -0.44 7.46 -8.86
N PHE A 55 -0.12 6.40 -8.12
CA PHE A 55 -0.74 6.13 -6.82
C PHE A 55 -0.53 7.28 -5.84
N TRP A 56 0.70 7.82 -5.75
CA TRP A 56 1.01 8.97 -4.89
C TRP A 56 0.24 10.24 -5.31
N GLU A 57 0.16 10.52 -6.61
CA GLU A 57 -0.58 11.67 -7.17
C GLU A 57 -2.08 11.56 -6.86
N LEU A 58 -2.70 10.42 -7.16
CA LEU A 58 -4.12 10.17 -6.87
C LEU A 58 -4.40 10.24 -5.37
N SER A 59 -3.52 9.66 -4.54
CA SER A 59 -3.61 9.79 -3.09
C SER A 59 -3.54 11.26 -2.66
N GLY A 60 -2.67 12.07 -3.25
CA GLY A 60 -2.54 13.49 -2.95
C GLY A 60 -3.81 14.27 -3.27
N VAL A 61 -4.40 14.03 -4.45
CA VAL A 61 -5.68 14.66 -4.84
C VAL A 61 -6.79 14.30 -3.85
N LEU A 62 -6.89 13.02 -3.46
CA LEU A 62 -7.89 12.55 -2.48
C LEU A 62 -7.68 13.14 -1.09
N HIS A 63 -6.45 13.23 -0.60
CA HIS A 63 -6.17 13.83 0.71
C HIS A 63 -6.47 15.32 0.68
N PHE A 64 -6.04 16.04 -0.35
CA PHE A 64 -6.26 17.48 -0.46
C PHE A 64 -7.74 17.84 -0.55
N SER A 65 -8.52 17.10 -1.35
CA SER A 65 -9.97 17.27 -1.40
C SER A 65 -10.65 16.96 -0.07
N SER A 66 -10.20 15.90 0.62
CA SER A 66 -10.71 15.54 1.95
C SER A 66 -10.41 16.60 3.02
N LEU A 67 -9.21 17.18 3.01
CA LEU A 67 -8.81 18.26 3.92
C LEU A 67 -9.70 19.49 3.75
N ILE A 68 -9.91 19.93 2.51
CA ILE A 68 -10.79 21.05 2.18
C ILE A 68 -12.21 20.74 2.65
N MET A 69 -12.74 19.59 2.26
CA MET A 69 -14.12 19.20 2.59
C MET A 69 -14.36 19.19 4.11
N ILE A 70 -13.49 18.55 4.89
CA ILE A 70 -13.63 18.45 6.35
C ILE A 70 -13.57 19.82 7.01
N PHE A 71 -12.64 20.68 6.57
CA PHE A 71 -12.53 22.04 7.08
C PHE A 71 -13.81 22.86 6.82
N PHE A 72 -14.32 22.82 5.59
CA PHE A 72 -15.54 23.55 5.24
C PHE A 72 -16.78 23.01 5.94
N ILE A 73 -16.92 21.69 6.10
CA ILE A 73 -18.03 21.10 6.85
C ILE A 73 -18.03 21.62 8.29
N ASP A 74 -16.87 21.60 8.96
CA ASP A 74 -16.75 22.09 10.33
C ASP A 74 -17.06 23.59 10.42
N LEU A 75 -16.55 24.38 9.48
CA LEU A 75 -16.82 25.82 9.42
C LEU A 75 -18.31 26.14 9.20
N ILE A 76 -19.00 25.37 8.34
CA ILE A 76 -20.41 25.57 8.04
C ILE A 76 -21.28 25.23 9.27
N ILE A 77 -21.00 24.08 9.90
CA ILE A 77 -21.77 23.54 11.02
C ILE A 77 -21.49 24.32 12.32
N ASN A 78 -20.22 24.46 12.69
CA ASN A 78 -19.81 24.97 14.01
C ASN A 78 -19.36 26.44 14.00
N LYS A 79 -19.28 27.09 12.82
CA LYS A 79 -18.80 28.48 12.62
C LYS A 79 -17.33 28.74 12.99
N LEU A 80 -16.70 27.81 13.70
CA LEU A 80 -15.29 27.81 14.08
C LEU A 80 -14.74 26.40 13.91
N PRO A 81 -13.52 26.25 13.37
CA PRO A 81 -12.90 24.94 13.22
C PRO A 81 -12.45 24.40 14.59
N GLY A 82 -13.02 23.27 15.01
CA GLY A 82 -12.73 22.59 16.26
C GLY A 82 -12.33 21.13 16.02
N TRP A 83 -13.27 20.29 15.61
CA TRP A 83 -13.02 18.86 15.39
C TRP A 83 -12.25 18.61 14.08
N SER A 84 -12.38 19.50 13.09
CA SER A 84 -11.65 19.39 11.82
C SER A 84 -10.14 19.40 12.01
N TRP A 85 -9.61 20.09 13.02
CA TRP A 85 -8.17 20.11 13.29
C TRP A 85 -7.59 18.73 13.61
N TYR A 86 -8.33 17.90 14.34
CA TYR A 86 -7.92 16.53 14.63
C TYR A 86 -7.86 15.69 13.35
N ALA A 87 -8.90 15.79 12.52
CA ALA A 87 -8.98 15.07 11.26
C ALA A 87 -7.92 15.54 10.24
N ILE A 88 -7.70 16.85 10.15
CA ILE A 88 -6.66 17.47 9.30
C ILE A 88 -5.27 16.99 9.70
N SER A 89 -4.98 16.94 11.01
CA SER A 89 -3.70 16.45 11.52
C SER A 89 -3.46 14.99 11.12
N GLY A 90 -4.47 14.13 11.29
CA GLY A 90 -4.42 12.73 10.88
C GLY A 90 -4.22 12.53 9.37
N LEU A 91 -4.99 13.24 8.55
CA LEU A 91 -4.89 13.19 7.08
C LEU A 91 -3.54 13.72 6.56
N THR A 92 -3.02 14.77 7.20
CA THR A 92 -1.71 15.31 6.84
C THR A 92 -0.62 14.29 7.17
N ALA A 93 -0.66 13.71 8.36
CA ALA A 93 0.29 12.68 8.76
C ALA A 93 0.20 11.42 7.89
N SER A 94 -1.00 10.98 7.49
CA SER A 94 -1.18 9.83 6.59
C SER A 94 -0.57 10.08 5.22
N PHE A 95 -0.77 11.28 4.66
CA PHE A 95 -0.15 11.63 3.38
C PHE A 95 1.38 11.69 3.46
N ILE A 96 1.93 12.19 4.58
CA ILE A 96 3.39 12.17 4.83
C ILE A 96 3.89 10.73 4.94
N TYR A 97 3.20 9.81 5.61
CA TYR A 97 3.58 8.39 5.64
C TYR A 97 3.63 7.78 4.24
N ILE A 98 2.61 8.03 3.40
CA ILE A 98 2.59 7.56 2.02
C ILE A 98 3.80 8.11 1.26
N THR A 99 4.08 9.40 1.40
CA THR A 99 5.24 10.05 0.77
C THR A 99 6.56 9.43 1.21
N LEU A 100 6.74 9.16 2.52
CA LEU A 100 7.93 8.48 3.05
C LEU A 100 8.06 7.05 2.49
N ILE A 101 6.98 6.28 2.45
CA ILE A 101 6.97 4.92 1.89
C ILE A 101 7.36 4.94 0.41
N VAL A 102 6.83 5.87 -0.37
CA VAL A 102 7.07 5.96 -1.81
C VAL A 102 8.52 6.40 -2.12
N PHE A 103 9.01 7.45 -1.48
CA PHE A 103 10.28 8.08 -1.87
C PHE A 103 11.49 7.66 -1.03
N THR A 104 11.30 7.22 0.22
CA THR A 104 12.43 6.98 1.15
C THR A 104 12.55 5.54 1.63
N ALA A 105 11.61 4.62 1.31
CA ALA A 105 11.66 3.22 1.77
C ALA A 105 12.97 2.45 1.44
N ARG A 106 13.72 2.86 0.42
CA ARG A 106 15.03 2.26 0.09
C ARG A 106 16.19 2.79 0.93
N LYS A 107 16.00 3.90 1.65
CA LYS A 107 16.99 4.57 2.50
C LYS A 107 16.53 4.44 3.97
N PRO A 108 16.86 3.33 4.66
CA PRO A 108 16.23 2.97 5.93
C PRO A 108 16.41 4.02 7.03
N VAL A 109 17.56 4.71 7.07
CA VAL A 109 17.80 5.77 8.07
C VAL A 109 16.83 6.94 7.86
N ILE A 110 16.71 7.44 6.63
CA ILE A 110 15.80 8.55 6.27
C ILE A 110 14.34 8.13 6.47
N PHE A 111 14.00 6.89 6.11
CA PHE A 111 12.67 6.34 6.28
C PHE A 111 12.26 6.26 7.76
N LEU A 112 13.11 5.66 8.60
CA LEU A 112 12.84 5.50 10.02
C LEU A 112 12.82 6.85 10.76
N SER A 113 13.76 7.76 10.46
CA SER A 113 13.76 9.09 11.06
C SER A 113 12.54 9.91 10.64
N GLY A 114 12.14 9.79 9.36
CA GLY A 114 10.94 10.45 8.84
C GLY A 114 9.66 9.94 9.50
N ILE A 115 9.51 8.61 9.66
CA ILE A 115 8.36 8.04 10.37
C ILE A 115 8.36 8.49 11.83
N LEU A 116 9.48 8.42 12.53
CA LEU A 116 9.57 8.86 13.93
C LEU A 116 9.15 10.32 14.05
N LEU A 117 9.72 11.20 13.23
CA LEU A 117 9.43 12.63 13.28
C LEU A 117 7.96 12.92 12.96
N ASN A 118 7.41 12.29 11.92
CA ASN A 118 6.01 12.46 11.55
C ASN A 118 5.05 11.93 12.63
N THR A 119 5.38 10.79 13.23
CA THR A 119 4.60 10.21 14.34
C THR A 119 4.63 11.13 15.55
N CYS A 120 5.81 11.60 15.95
CA CYS A 120 5.95 12.54 17.06
C CYS A 120 5.22 13.86 16.78
N ALA A 121 5.34 14.40 15.57
CA ALA A 121 4.64 15.62 15.18
C ALA A 121 3.12 15.45 15.26
N LEU A 122 2.58 14.34 14.73
CA LEU A 122 1.15 14.02 14.84
C LEU A 122 0.70 13.94 16.31
N LEU A 123 1.39 13.14 17.12
CA LEU A 123 1.02 12.92 18.52
C LEU A 123 1.12 14.23 19.34
N PHE A 124 2.15 15.03 19.07
CA PHE A 124 2.31 16.36 19.68
C PHE A 124 1.18 17.31 19.28
N THR A 125 0.82 17.37 17.99
CA THR A 125 -0.29 18.20 17.53
C THR A 125 -1.61 17.77 18.16
N LEU A 126 -1.89 16.47 18.27
CA LEU A 126 -3.11 15.97 18.92
C LEU A 126 -3.17 16.34 20.41
N ASP A 127 -2.05 16.23 21.14
CA ASP A 127 -1.98 16.62 22.55
C ASP A 127 -2.17 18.14 22.71
N MET A 128 -1.59 18.94 21.79
CA MET A 128 -1.79 20.38 21.78
C MET A 128 -3.23 20.80 21.52
N LEU A 129 -3.95 20.09 20.65
CA LEU A 129 -5.37 20.35 20.41
C LEU A 129 -6.25 20.03 21.63
N ASN A 130 -5.82 19.09 22.49
CA ASN A 130 -6.48 18.80 23.77
C ASN A 130 -6.20 19.88 24.84
N GLY A 131 -5.33 20.85 24.58
CA GLY A 131 -5.04 21.96 25.49
C GLY A 131 -4.15 21.61 26.70
N THR A 132 -3.63 20.38 26.80
CA THR A 132 -2.69 19.99 27.86
C THR A 132 -1.53 19.19 27.26
N LEU A 133 -0.29 19.40 27.73
CA LEU A 133 0.92 18.67 27.29
C LEU A 133 1.23 17.50 28.23
N THR A 134 0.25 16.64 28.49
CA THR A 134 0.39 15.57 29.49
C THR A 134 0.56 14.20 28.86
N TRP A 135 -0.07 13.95 27.71
CA TRP A 135 -0.10 12.64 27.08
C TRP A 135 1.04 12.44 26.07
N PHE A 136 1.55 13.50 25.45
CA PHE A 136 2.62 13.36 24.47
C PHE A 136 3.92 12.83 25.09
N VAL A 137 4.39 13.45 26.16
CA VAL A 137 5.72 13.16 26.73
C VAL A 137 5.74 11.83 27.48
N VAL A 138 4.67 11.52 28.23
CA VAL A 138 4.66 10.40 29.17
C VAL A 138 4.36 9.07 28.45
N PRO A 139 3.19 8.85 27.80
CA PRO A 139 2.97 7.66 26.98
C PRO A 139 3.42 7.75 25.53
N ALA A 140 3.07 8.83 24.83
CA ALA A 140 3.01 8.78 23.37
C ALA A 140 4.42 8.73 22.74
N LEU A 141 5.37 9.49 23.29
CA LEU A 141 6.75 9.52 22.82
C LEU A 141 7.48 8.17 23.04
N PRO A 142 7.45 7.53 24.23
CA PRO A 142 8.00 6.18 24.38
C PRO A 142 7.38 5.17 23.42
N LEU A 143 6.05 5.18 23.23
CA LEU A 143 5.38 4.28 22.29
C LEU A 143 5.84 4.50 20.84
N ALA A 144 6.00 5.76 20.43
CA ALA A 144 6.55 6.09 19.11
C ALA A 144 7.98 5.55 18.94
N VAL A 145 8.83 5.66 19.96
CA VAL A 145 10.19 5.09 19.94
C VAL A 145 10.13 3.56 19.84
N PHE A 146 9.29 2.89 20.64
CA PHE A 146 9.12 1.43 20.57
C PHE A 146 8.64 0.97 19.19
N LEU A 147 7.72 1.69 18.56
CA LEU A 147 7.25 1.41 17.20
C LEU A 147 8.41 1.47 16.20
N ILE A 148 9.28 2.48 16.30
CA ILE A 148 10.42 2.64 15.39
C ILE A 148 11.47 1.57 15.62
N LEU A 149 11.78 1.24 16.88
CA LEU A 149 12.65 0.11 17.21
C LEU A 149 12.10 -1.19 16.64
N PHE A 150 10.78 -1.40 16.75
CA PHE A 150 10.11 -2.55 16.18
C PHE A 150 10.26 -2.62 14.64
N ILE A 151 9.96 -1.54 13.93
CA ILE A 151 10.11 -1.48 12.46
C ILE A 151 11.58 -1.71 12.07
N ALA A 152 12.53 -1.12 12.81
CA ALA A 152 13.95 -1.30 12.58
C ALA A 152 14.39 -2.77 12.75
N MET A 153 13.90 -3.46 13.78
CA MET A 153 14.14 -4.90 13.99
C MET A 153 13.60 -5.74 12.82
N ILE A 154 12.40 -5.45 12.32
CA ILE A 154 11.84 -6.14 11.15
C ILE A 154 12.69 -5.90 9.90
N ILE A 155 13.12 -4.65 9.65
CA ILE A 155 14.00 -4.33 8.53
C ILE A 155 15.32 -5.08 8.65
N LEU A 156 15.94 -5.10 9.84
CA LEU A 156 17.19 -5.82 10.08
C LEU A 156 17.00 -7.32 9.86
N PHE A 157 15.96 -7.92 10.45
CA PHE A 157 15.62 -9.32 10.25
C PHE A 157 15.41 -9.67 8.76
N SER A 158 14.71 -8.80 8.01
CA SER A 158 14.49 -8.97 6.57
C SER A 158 15.77 -8.92 5.74
N LYS A 159 16.82 -8.25 6.23
CA LYS A 159 18.13 -8.18 5.59
C LYS A 159 19.00 -9.38 5.96
N LEU A 160 18.92 -9.86 7.19
CA LEU A 160 19.71 -10.99 7.70
C LEU A 160 19.16 -12.34 7.22
N THR A 161 17.86 -12.45 6.97
CA THR A 161 17.27 -13.71 6.48
C THR A 161 17.67 -13.99 5.03
N LEU A 162 18.37 -15.12 4.82
CA LEU A 162 18.74 -15.63 3.49
C LEU A 162 17.51 -16.01 2.65
N HIS A 163 16.40 -16.33 3.30
CA HIS A 163 15.18 -16.81 2.67
C HIS A 163 14.01 -15.90 3.01
N LYS A 164 13.66 -15.05 2.05
CA LYS A 164 12.51 -14.15 2.14
C LYS A 164 11.24 -14.89 1.72
N GLY A 165 10.12 -14.58 2.37
CA GLY A 165 8.84 -15.24 2.16
C GLY A 165 7.98 -15.15 3.42
N LEU A 166 7.25 -16.24 3.72
CA LEU A 166 6.33 -16.30 4.86
C LEU A 166 6.97 -16.00 6.23
N ASN A 167 8.29 -16.22 6.40
CA ASN A 167 9.02 -15.87 7.63
C ASN A 167 8.96 -14.36 7.96
N ILE A 168 9.01 -13.49 6.95
CA ILE A 168 8.91 -12.04 7.18
C ILE A 168 7.50 -11.68 7.66
N ILE A 169 6.48 -12.26 7.04
CA ILE A 169 5.08 -12.03 7.43
C ILE A 169 4.86 -12.52 8.87
N ALA A 170 5.39 -13.70 9.22
CA ALA A 170 5.31 -14.21 10.58
C ALA A 170 6.03 -13.31 11.60
N ALA A 171 7.24 -12.84 11.27
CA ALA A 171 7.98 -11.91 12.14
C ALA A 171 7.22 -10.60 12.35
N VAL A 172 6.60 -10.05 11.30
CA VAL A 172 5.73 -8.87 11.40
C VAL A 172 4.54 -9.17 12.32
N SER A 173 3.87 -10.31 12.16
CA SER A 173 2.74 -10.71 13.02
C SER A 173 3.12 -10.85 14.50
N VAL A 174 4.23 -11.54 14.82
CA VAL A 174 4.75 -11.63 16.20
C VAL A 174 5.05 -10.25 16.75
N GLY A 175 5.66 -9.42 15.91
CA GLY A 175 5.93 -8.04 16.18
C GLY A 175 4.73 -7.18 16.55
N ILE A 176 3.66 -7.29 15.76
CA ILE A 176 2.38 -6.63 16.02
C ILE A 176 1.82 -7.08 17.37
N ALA A 177 1.82 -8.39 17.66
CA ALA A 177 1.36 -8.91 18.94
C ALA A 177 2.19 -8.34 20.12
N ALA A 178 3.52 -8.29 19.99
CA ALA A 178 4.38 -7.70 21.00
C ALA A 178 4.12 -6.20 21.21
N TYR A 179 3.97 -5.44 20.13
CA TYR A 179 3.70 -4.00 20.21
C TYR A 179 2.34 -3.70 20.85
N ILE A 180 1.32 -4.51 20.57
CA ILE A 180 0.00 -4.39 21.20
C ILE A 180 0.08 -4.63 22.73
N ILE A 181 0.88 -5.60 23.18
CA ILE A 181 1.13 -5.82 24.61
C ILE A 181 1.82 -4.61 25.24
N VAL A 182 2.81 -4.02 24.57
CA VAL A 182 3.48 -2.80 25.05
C VAL A 182 2.47 -1.66 25.21
N ILE A 183 1.58 -1.45 24.24
CA ILE A 183 0.52 -0.43 24.33
C ILE A 183 -0.37 -0.69 25.55
N ASP A 184 -0.88 -1.89 25.71
CA ASP A 184 -1.81 -2.24 26.80
C ASP A 184 -1.16 -2.10 28.19
N VAL A 185 0.10 -2.51 28.32
CA VAL A 185 0.88 -2.31 29.56
C VAL A 185 1.09 -0.82 29.83
N CYS A 186 1.42 -0.03 28.82
CA CYS A 186 1.56 1.42 28.98
C CYS A 186 0.24 2.08 29.42
N ILE A 187 -0.89 1.69 28.82
CA ILE A 187 -2.22 2.20 29.21
C ILE A 187 -2.55 1.78 30.65
N SER A 188 -2.39 0.50 30.98
CA SER A 188 -2.66 -0.05 32.32
C SER A 188 -1.82 0.63 33.40
N TRP A 189 -0.55 0.92 33.10
CA TRP A 189 0.32 1.65 34.02
C TRP A 189 -0.16 3.08 34.26
N ILE A 190 -0.67 3.74 33.23
CA ILE A 190 -1.10 5.14 33.30
C ILE A 190 -2.42 5.26 34.05
N GLU A 191 -3.39 4.41 33.74
CA GLU A 191 -4.74 4.48 34.31
C GLU A 191 -4.86 3.80 35.67
N HIS A 192 -4.18 2.66 35.85
CA HIS A 192 -4.39 1.78 37.01
C HIS A 192 -3.15 1.54 37.86
N ARG A 193 -1.97 2.01 37.43
CA ARG A 193 -0.67 1.74 38.08
C ARG A 193 -0.37 0.23 38.22
N THR A 194 -0.92 -0.58 37.33
CA THR A 194 -0.68 -2.03 37.26
C THR A 194 0.00 -2.41 35.95
N PHE A 195 0.70 -3.55 35.96
CA PHE A 195 1.33 -4.14 34.77
C PHE A 195 0.52 -5.33 34.22
N SER A 196 -0.80 -5.28 34.33
CA SER A 196 -1.69 -6.39 33.96
C SER A 196 -2.29 -6.16 32.56
N PRO A 197 -1.69 -6.70 31.48
CA PRO A 197 -2.31 -6.65 30.16
C PRO A 197 -3.64 -7.41 30.19
N THR A 198 -4.68 -6.85 29.56
CA THR A 198 -6.04 -7.41 29.55
C THR A 198 -6.45 -7.79 28.14
N TRP A 199 -6.76 -6.80 27.30
CA TRP A 199 -7.24 -7.01 25.94
C TRP A 199 -6.11 -7.43 24.98
N SER A 200 -4.87 -7.02 25.25
CA SER A 200 -3.73 -7.40 24.39
C SER A 200 -3.45 -8.90 24.40
N ILE A 201 -3.72 -9.61 25.50
CA ILE A 201 -3.56 -11.06 25.59
C ILE A 201 -4.50 -11.76 24.60
N VAL A 202 -5.75 -11.31 24.52
CA VAL A 202 -6.73 -11.87 23.59
C VAL A 202 -6.27 -11.69 22.15
N VAL A 203 -5.84 -10.47 21.80
CA VAL A 203 -5.34 -10.16 20.44
C VAL A 203 -4.07 -10.96 20.12
N ALA A 204 -3.11 -11.02 21.05
CA ALA A 204 -1.88 -11.79 20.88
C ALA A 204 -2.17 -13.29 20.71
N SER A 205 -3.09 -13.84 21.49
CA SER A 205 -3.48 -15.26 21.42
C SER A 205 -4.11 -15.63 20.07
N ALA A 206 -4.75 -14.69 19.38
CA ALA A 206 -5.27 -14.89 18.02
C ALA A 206 -4.18 -14.80 16.95
N ILE A 207 -3.22 -13.87 17.10
CA ILE A 207 -2.17 -13.60 16.10
C ILE A 207 -1.05 -14.65 16.14
N LEU A 208 -0.68 -15.13 17.34
CA LEU A 208 0.46 -16.03 17.51
C LEU A 208 0.29 -17.39 16.81
N PRO A 209 -0.86 -18.09 16.86
CA PRO A 209 -1.08 -19.32 16.12
C PRO A 209 -0.93 -19.12 14.61
N PHE A 210 -1.42 -17.99 14.08
CA PHE A 210 -1.25 -17.64 12.68
C PHE A 210 0.22 -17.43 12.32
N ALA A 211 0.98 -16.71 13.15
CA ALA A 211 2.42 -16.53 12.94
C ALA A 211 3.19 -17.86 12.99
N LEU A 212 2.87 -18.73 13.95
CA LEU A 212 3.47 -20.07 14.07
C LEU A 212 3.17 -20.95 12.85
N PHE A 213 1.92 -20.91 12.36
CA PHE A 213 1.53 -21.61 11.14
C PHE A 213 2.37 -21.16 9.94
N LEU A 214 2.56 -19.84 9.77
CA LEU A 214 3.40 -19.29 8.70
C LEU A 214 4.87 -19.71 8.81
N LEU A 215 5.45 -19.71 10.02
CA LEU A 215 6.81 -20.19 10.25
C LEU A 215 6.95 -21.68 9.93
N TYR A 216 5.99 -22.49 10.39
CA TYR A 216 5.95 -23.91 10.13
C TYR A 216 5.89 -24.20 8.63
N PHE A 217 5.01 -23.53 7.88
CA PHE A 217 4.94 -23.66 6.44
C PHE A 217 6.24 -23.22 5.76
N HIS A 218 6.82 -22.10 6.20
CA HIS A 218 8.06 -21.59 5.64
C HIS A 218 9.22 -22.57 5.77
N TYR A 219 9.41 -23.17 6.95
CA TYR A 219 10.56 -24.01 7.24
C TYR A 219 10.35 -25.50 6.91
N ARG A 220 9.13 -26.03 7.05
CA ARG A 220 8.83 -27.45 6.79
C ARG A 220 8.67 -27.76 5.30
N LEU A 221 7.92 -26.96 4.53
CA LEU A 221 7.72 -27.25 3.10
C LEU A 221 9.01 -27.01 2.28
N LYS A 222 9.84 -26.02 2.66
CA LYS A 222 11.12 -25.78 1.96
C LYS A 222 12.14 -26.91 2.08
N ARG A 223 12.07 -27.72 3.15
CA ARG A 223 12.96 -28.87 3.34
C ARG A 223 12.42 -30.16 2.69
N GLY A 224 11.16 -30.19 2.25
CA GLY A 224 10.47 -31.43 1.89
C GLY A 224 10.22 -31.67 0.40
N THR A 225 10.21 -30.66 -0.46
CA THR A 225 9.75 -30.86 -1.84
C THR A 225 10.49 -29.97 -2.84
N SER A 226 11.28 -30.61 -3.71
CA SER A 226 11.44 -30.09 -5.05
C SER A 226 10.04 -30.01 -5.66
N LEU A 227 9.49 -28.80 -5.78
CA LEU A 227 8.20 -28.53 -6.45
C LEU A 227 8.17 -29.09 -7.89
N ARG A 228 9.33 -29.46 -8.43
CA ARG A 228 9.52 -30.18 -9.69
C ARG A 228 8.86 -31.57 -9.74
N LYS A 229 8.53 -32.20 -8.60
CA LYS A 229 7.80 -33.48 -8.59
C LYS A 229 6.28 -33.33 -8.61
N PHE A 230 5.74 -32.15 -8.29
CA PHE A 230 4.29 -31.91 -8.29
C PHE A 230 3.80 -31.19 -9.55
N PHE A 231 4.67 -30.40 -10.18
CA PHE A 231 4.40 -29.84 -11.49
C PHE A 231 5.23 -30.62 -12.52
N HIS A 232 4.59 -31.57 -13.19
CA HIS A 232 5.06 -32.08 -14.48
C HIS A 232 4.93 -30.94 -15.50
N LEU A 233 5.94 -30.08 -15.54
CA LEU A 233 6.22 -29.10 -16.60
C LEU A 233 7.62 -29.38 -17.14
#